data_AF-A0A6L6WX69-F1
#
_entry.id   AF-A0A6L6WX69-F1
#
_cell.length_a   1.000
_cell.length_b   1.000
_cell.length_c   1.000
_cell.angle_alpha   90.00
_cell.angle_beta   90.00
_cell.angle_gamma   90.00
#
_symmetry.space_group_name_H-M   'P 1'
#
loop_
_entity.id
_entity.type
_entity.pdbx_description
1 polymer ?
#
loop_
_entity_poly.entity_id
_entity_poly.type
_entity_poly.pdbx_seq_one_letter_code
_entity_poly.pdbx_strand_id
1 'polypeptide(L)'
;MNVDAIVAPAFRVHAAPPDGGDGSGIHGAEGLVEWIGQLRSVIPDLRFTVEVGPVVNGRYASARWTATGTYAGGFPGAKAAPGTVVTWTGTDTLRMEHGRFVEYWVNADTLSLLTQLRAL
;
A
#
# COMPACT_ATOMS: atom_id res chain seq x y z
N MET A 1 3.78 -14.69 -10.98
CA MET A 1 4.90 -13.73 -11.00
C MET A 1 5.69 -13.93 -9.72
N ASN A 2 7.00 -14.17 -9.81
CA ASN A 2 7.83 -14.42 -8.62
C ASN A 2 8.20 -13.06 -7.99
N VAL A 3 7.80 -12.82 -6.74
CA VAL A 3 8.04 -11.54 -6.05
C VAL A 3 9.52 -11.36 -5.67
N ASP A 4 10.27 -12.44 -5.49
CA ASP A 4 11.71 -12.41 -5.18
C ASP A 4 12.56 -11.89 -6.34
N ALA A 5 12.00 -11.91 -7.56
CA ALA A 5 12.61 -11.29 -8.74
C ALA A 5 12.42 -9.76 -8.77
N ILE A 6 11.52 -9.22 -7.94
CA ILE A 6 11.11 -7.81 -7.95
C ILE A 6 11.69 -7.07 -6.75
N VAL A 7 11.62 -7.68 -5.55
CA VAL A 7 12.14 -7.09 -4.31
C VAL A 7 13.37 -7.83 -3.84
N ALA A 8 14.32 -7.12 -3.25
CA ALA A 8 15.51 -7.73 -2.66
C ALA A 8 15.18 -8.41 -1.32
N PRO A 9 15.96 -9.42 -0.88
CA PRO A 9 15.76 -10.05 0.42
C PRO A 9 15.78 -9.08 1.60
N ALA A 10 16.61 -8.03 1.52
CA ALA A 10 16.70 -6.97 2.53
C ALA A 10 15.79 -5.77 2.24
N PHE A 11 14.72 -5.97 1.47
CA PHE A 11 13.76 -4.91 1.14
C PHE A 11 13.13 -4.32 2.41
N ARG A 12 13.18 -3.00 2.51
CA ARG A 12 12.66 -2.23 3.64
C ARG A 12 11.44 -1.42 3.24
N VAL A 13 10.42 -1.47 4.09
CA VAL A 13 9.21 -0.67 3.93
C VAL A 13 9.17 0.39 5.02
N HIS A 14 8.86 1.61 4.61
CA HIS A 14 8.59 2.75 5.46
C HIS A 14 7.15 3.18 5.21
N ALA A 15 6.30 2.93 6.19
CA ALA A 15 4.87 3.22 6.12
C ALA A 15 4.41 3.85 7.44
N ALA A 16 3.24 4.50 7.42
CA ALA A 16 2.59 5.00 8.64
C ALA A 16 1.23 4.30 8.82
N PRO A 17 1.22 3.02 9.22
CA PRO A 17 -0.01 2.30 9.52
C PRO A 17 -0.82 2.94 10.67
N PRO A 18 -2.15 2.72 10.73
CA PRO A 18 -3.00 3.24 11.80
C PRO A 18 -2.62 2.82 13.21
N ASP A 19 -1.87 1.72 13.37
CA ASP A 19 -1.40 1.21 14.67
C ASP A 19 -0.22 2.00 15.25
N GLY A 20 0.29 3.01 14.51
CA GLY A 20 1.40 3.86 14.94
C GLY A 20 2.79 3.27 14.69
N GLY A 21 2.88 2.14 13.99
CA GLY A 21 4.16 1.59 13.52
C GLY A 21 4.80 2.42 12.40
N ASP A 22 5.99 2.01 11.98
CA ASP A 22 6.78 2.63 10.90
C ASP A 22 6.92 1.73 9.66
N GLY A 23 6.21 0.61 9.62
CA GLY A 23 6.30 -0.40 8.56
C GLY A 23 7.48 -1.36 8.71
N SER A 24 8.31 -1.23 9.76
CA SER A 24 9.48 -2.10 9.98
C SER A 24 9.13 -3.57 10.13
N GLY A 25 7.92 -3.94 10.53
CA GLY A 25 7.46 -5.33 10.59
C GLY A 25 7.21 -5.99 9.22
N ILE A 26 7.25 -5.23 8.13
CA ILE A 26 7.06 -5.73 6.76
C ILE A 26 8.43 -6.11 6.20
N HIS A 27 8.77 -7.39 6.27
CA HIS A 27 10.10 -7.88 5.92
C HIS A 27 10.11 -8.60 4.56
N GLY A 28 10.90 -8.08 3.63
CA GLY A 28 11.17 -8.74 2.36
C GLY A 28 9.93 -8.96 1.49
N ALA A 29 10.03 -9.95 0.61
CA ALA A 29 8.99 -10.39 -0.30
C ALA A 29 7.73 -10.89 0.41
N GLU A 30 7.91 -11.77 1.39
CA GLU A 30 6.81 -12.43 2.10
C GLU A 30 5.97 -11.42 2.87
N GLY A 31 6.60 -10.56 3.68
CA GLY A 31 5.88 -9.53 4.42
C GLY A 31 5.10 -8.56 3.51
N LEU A 32 5.66 -8.21 2.35
CA LEU A 32 4.95 -7.37 1.37
C LEU A 32 3.72 -8.09 0.79
N VAL A 33 3.84 -9.38 0.48
CA VAL A 33 2.72 -10.20 -0.02
C VAL A 33 1.63 -10.33 1.04
N GLU A 34 2.01 -10.58 2.29
CA GLU A 34 1.06 -10.64 3.41
C GLU A 34 0.33 -9.31 3.60
N TRP A 35 1.06 -8.19 3.57
CA TRP A 35 0.47 -6.86 3.71
C TRP A 35 -0.53 -6.54 2.59
N ILE A 36 -0.17 -6.84 1.34
CA ILE A 36 -1.10 -6.71 0.19
C ILE A 36 -2.30 -7.64 0.36
N GLY A 37 -2.09 -8.87 0.84
CA GLY A 37 -3.15 -9.84 1.11
C GLY A 37 -4.15 -9.36 2.16
N GLN A 38 -3.67 -8.75 3.24
CA GLN A 38 -4.51 -8.15 4.29
C GLN A 38 -5.38 -7.01 3.74
N LEU A 39 -4.81 -6.11 2.93
CA LEU A 39 -5.59 -5.04 2.33
C LEU A 39 -6.64 -5.57 1.33
N ARG A 40 -6.28 -6.60 0.56
CA ARG A 40 -7.21 -7.26 -0.38
C ARG A 40 -8.28 -8.11 0.30
N SER A 41 -8.05 -8.60 1.52
CA SER A 41 -9.09 -9.35 2.25
C SER A 41 -10.25 -8.45 2.66
N VAL A 42 -9.97 -7.18 2.98
CA VAL A 42 -10.99 -6.17 3.32
C VAL A 42 -11.55 -5.43 2.11
N ILE A 43 -10.81 -5.37 0.99
CA ILE A 43 -11.23 -4.74 -0.28
C ILE A 43 -10.79 -5.65 -1.46
N PRO A 44 -11.56 -6.70 -1.81
CA PRO A 44 -11.15 -7.74 -2.76
C PRO A 44 -10.90 -7.24 -4.19
N ASP A 45 -11.68 -6.26 -4.62
CA ASP A 45 -11.64 -5.66 -5.95
C ASP A 45 -10.74 -4.41 -6.02
N LEU A 46 -9.83 -4.25 -5.04
CA LEU A 46 -8.92 -3.11 -4.97
C LEU A 46 -8.12 -2.92 -6.27
N ARG A 47 -8.25 -1.73 -6.85
CA ARG A 47 -7.55 -1.25 -8.04
C ARG A 47 -6.80 0.03 -7.75
N PHE A 48 -5.63 0.16 -8.35
CA PHE A 48 -4.81 1.36 -8.33
C PHE A 48 -4.75 1.96 -9.72
N THR A 49 -4.88 3.29 -9.81
CA THR A 49 -4.66 4.08 -11.02
C THR A 49 -3.52 5.04 -10.72
N VAL A 50 -2.50 5.07 -11.58
CA VAL A 50 -1.41 6.05 -11.47
C VAL A 50 -1.91 7.40 -11.97
N GLU A 51 -1.87 8.42 -11.12
CA GLU A 51 -2.26 9.79 -11.45
C GLU A 51 -1.07 10.61 -11.96
N VAL A 52 0.10 10.40 -11.35
CA VAL A 52 1.34 11.12 -11.70
C VAL A 52 2.50 10.15 -11.71
N GLY A 53 3.31 10.22 -12.77
CA GLY A 53 4.51 9.41 -12.92
C GLY A 53 4.28 8.08 -13.66
N PRO A 54 5.20 7.11 -13.51
CA PRO A 54 6.35 7.16 -12.61
C PRO A 54 7.37 8.21 -13.04
N VAL A 55 7.82 9.04 -12.09
CA VAL A 55 8.98 9.91 -12.25
C VAL A 55 10.20 9.12 -11.81
N VAL A 56 11.16 8.94 -12.71
CA VAL A 56 12.39 8.17 -12.44
C VAL A 56 13.58 9.12 -12.43
N ASN A 57 14.38 9.06 -11.37
CA ASN A 57 15.63 9.80 -11.25
C ASN A 57 16.72 8.91 -10.64
N GLY A 58 17.67 8.49 -11.48
CA GLY A 58 18.73 7.57 -11.09
C GLY A 58 18.15 6.28 -10.54
N ARG A 59 18.42 6.00 -9.25
CA ARG A 59 17.96 4.80 -8.56
C ARG A 59 16.57 4.92 -7.92
N TYR A 60 15.89 6.04 -8.08
CA TYR A 60 14.59 6.30 -7.47
C TYR A 60 13.48 6.34 -8.52
N ALA A 61 12.33 5.77 -8.18
CA ALA A 61 11.08 5.94 -8.91
C ALA A 61 10.00 6.42 -7.94
N SER A 62 9.18 7.38 -8.34
CA SER A 62 8.04 7.82 -7.55
C SER A 62 6.78 7.94 -8.40
N ALA A 63 5.65 7.57 -7.83
CA ALA A 63 4.36 7.69 -8.49
C ALA A 63 3.30 8.10 -7.47
N ARG A 64 2.37 8.96 -7.91
CA ARG A 64 1.13 9.21 -7.20
C ARG A 64 0.04 8.31 -7.76
N TRP A 65 -0.78 7.76 -6.88
CA TRP A 65 -1.85 6.86 -7.27
C TRP A 65 -3.16 7.20 -6.55
N THR A 66 -4.25 6.75 -7.16
CA THR A 66 -5.57 6.64 -6.55
C THR A 66 -5.97 5.18 -6.49
N ALA A 67 -6.39 4.75 -5.31
CA ALA A 67 -6.90 3.42 -5.02
C ALA A 67 -8.43 3.48 -4.88
N THR A 68 -9.12 2.52 -5.48
CA THR A 68 -10.57 2.38 -5.39
C THR A 68 -10.95 0.92 -5.22
N GLY A 69 -11.98 0.65 -4.43
CA GLY A 69 -12.59 -0.67 -4.32
C GLY A 69 -13.82 -0.68 -3.44
N THR A 70 -14.35 -1.87 -3.22
CA THR A 70 -15.57 -2.15 -2.46
C THR A 70 -15.21 -2.77 -1.13
N TYR A 71 -15.54 -2.10 -0.02
CA TYR A 71 -15.30 -2.60 1.32
C TYR A 71 -16.12 -3.88 1.58
N ALA A 72 -15.46 -4.96 1.95
CA ALA A 72 -16.07 -6.26 2.21
C ALA A 72 -16.34 -6.55 3.69
N GLY A 73 -15.93 -5.66 4.61
CA GLY A 73 -15.99 -5.90 6.05
C GLY A 73 -14.61 -6.25 6.64
N GLY A 74 -14.57 -6.49 7.95
CA GLY A 74 -13.38 -7.00 8.64
C GLY A 74 -12.33 -5.96 9.03
N PHE A 75 -12.55 -4.67 8.75
CA PHE A 75 -11.65 -3.62 9.22
C PHE A 75 -11.94 -3.24 10.69
N PRO A 76 -10.94 -3.25 11.59
CA PRO A 76 -11.14 -2.93 13.01
C PRO A 76 -11.79 -1.56 13.22
N GLY A 77 -12.87 -1.51 14.00
CA GLY A 77 -13.58 -0.28 14.34
C GLY A 77 -14.44 0.32 13.23
N ALA A 78 -14.44 -0.25 12.02
CA ALA A 78 -15.25 0.25 10.91
C ALA A 78 -16.75 0.04 11.15
N LYS A 79 -17.54 1.08 10.84
CA LYS A 79 -19.01 1.08 10.92
C LYS A 79 -19.68 1.21 9.55
N ALA A 80 -18.90 1.38 8.49
CA ALA A 80 -19.41 1.33 7.12
C ALA A 80 -19.95 -0.08 6.81
N ALA A 81 -21.01 -0.14 5.98
CA ALA A 81 -21.57 -1.41 5.55
C ALA A 81 -20.68 -2.08 4.50
N PRO A 82 -20.56 -3.42 4.48
CA PRO A 82 -20.05 -4.13 3.32
C PRO A 82 -20.78 -3.69 2.04
N GLY A 83 -20.05 -3.50 0.94
CA GLY A 83 -20.55 -2.89 -0.29
C GLY A 83 -20.28 -1.39 -0.40
N THR A 84 -19.76 -0.74 0.66
CA THR A 84 -19.36 0.68 0.59
C THR A 84 -18.18 0.85 -0.37
N VAL A 85 -18.34 1.66 -1.41
CA VAL A 85 -17.23 2.03 -2.30
C VAL A 85 -16.34 3.02 -1.57
N VAL A 86 -15.04 2.73 -1.57
CA VAL A 86 -14.00 3.57 -0.95
C VAL A 86 -13.00 4.02 -2.01
N THR A 87 -12.47 5.23 -1.85
CA THR A 87 -11.41 5.78 -2.70
C THR A 87 -10.44 6.63 -1.89
N TRP A 88 -9.15 6.40 -2.04
CA TRP A 88 -8.11 7.21 -1.39
C TRP A 88 -6.88 7.32 -2.27
N THR A 89 -6.01 8.27 -1.98
CA THR A 89 -4.80 8.50 -2.77
C THR A 89 -3.56 8.17 -1.96
N GLY A 90 -2.43 8.09 -2.65
CA GLY A 90 -1.14 7.97 -2.01
C GLY A 90 -0.01 8.27 -2.96
N THR A 91 1.19 8.29 -2.40
CA THR A 91 2.43 8.45 -3.16
C THR A 91 3.43 7.42 -2.70
N ASP A 92 4.01 6.75 -3.69
CA ASP A 92 5.05 5.77 -3.53
C ASP A 92 6.39 6.39 -3.93
N THR A 93 7.44 6.06 -3.18
CA THR A 93 8.83 6.24 -3.61
C THR A 93 9.54 4.92 -3.43
N LEU A 94 10.20 4.44 -4.48
CA LEU A 94 10.92 3.17 -4.53
C LEU A 94 12.38 3.43 -4.86
N ARG A 95 13.30 2.78 -4.14
CA ARG A 95 14.73 2.73 -4.48
C ARG A 95 15.06 1.38 -5.12
N MET A 96 15.80 1.41 -6.21
CA MET A 96 16.21 0.24 -6.99
C MET A 96 17.72 0.03 -6.94
N GLU A 97 18.16 -1.21 -6.75
CA GLU A 97 19.56 -1.62 -6.91
C GLU A 97 19.62 -3.01 -7.55
N HIS A 98 20.55 -3.22 -8.48
CA HIS A 98 20.73 -4.49 -9.20
C HIS A 98 19.42 -5.04 -9.81
N GLY A 99 18.60 -4.15 -10.40
CA GLY A 99 17.34 -4.51 -11.05
C GLY A 99 16.19 -4.88 -10.10
N ARG A 100 16.34 -4.70 -8.79
CA ARG A 100 15.31 -5.01 -7.77
C ARG A 100 15.03 -3.80 -6.89
N PHE A 101 13.81 -3.72 -6.35
CA PHE A 101 13.49 -2.76 -5.30
C PHE A 101 14.13 -3.18 -3.99
N VAL A 102 14.82 -2.24 -3.35
CA VAL A 102 15.53 -2.45 -2.07
C VAL A 102 14.93 -1.63 -0.94
N GLU A 103 14.12 -0.63 -1.25
CA GLU A 103 13.48 0.22 -0.25
C GLU A 103 12.22 0.88 -0.82
N TYR A 104 11.21 1.05 0.02
CA TYR A 104 9.91 1.57 -0.34
C TYR A 104 9.40 2.50 0.75
N TRP A 105 9.03 3.70 0.36
CA TRP A 105 8.31 4.66 1.19
C TRP A 105 6.92 4.86 0.61
N VAL A 106 5.91 4.82 1.48
CA VAL A 106 4.53 5.08 1.09
C VAL A 106 3.86 6.03 2.07
N ASN A 107 3.24 7.05 1.50
CA ASN A 107 2.30 7.93 2.19
C ASN A 107 0.94 7.76 1.53
N ALA A 108 0.06 7.02 2.18
CA ALA A 108 -1.34 6.90 1.78
C ALA A 108 -2.21 7.85 2.62
N ASP A 109 -3.28 8.36 2.02
CA ASP A 109 -4.30 9.17 2.69
C ASP A 109 -5.19 8.28 3.58
N THR A 110 -4.57 7.58 4.53
CA THR A 110 -5.23 6.63 5.43
C THR A 110 -6.39 7.27 6.19
N LEU A 111 -6.27 8.56 6.57
CA LEU A 111 -7.36 9.30 7.19
C LEU A 111 -8.61 9.40 6.29
N SER A 112 -8.42 9.57 4.98
CA SER A 112 -9.52 9.58 4.01
C SER A 112 -10.23 8.22 3.97
N LEU A 113 -9.46 7.13 3.95
CA LEU A 113 -10.01 5.78 4.02
C LEU A 113 -10.78 5.55 5.33
N LEU A 114 -10.18 5.86 6.48
CA LEU A 114 -10.79 5.67 7.80
C LEU A 114 -12.09 6.48 7.95
N THR A 115 -12.14 7.69 7.39
CA THR A 115 -13.35 8.52 7.35
C THR A 115 -14.48 7.83 6.58
N GLN A 116 -14.18 7.28 5.41
CA GLN A 116 -15.17 6.55 4.59
C GLN A 116 -15.64 5.25 5.28
N LEU A 117 -14.74 4.57 5.99
CA LEU A 117 -15.05 3.39 6.79
C LEU A 117 -15.78 3.69 8.11
N ARG A 118 -15.86 4.98 8.48
CA ARG A 118 -16.42 5.45 9.77
C ARG A 118 -15.71 4.77 10.95
N ALA A 119 -14.38 4.74 10.89
CA ALA A 119 -13.50 4.08 11.85
C ALA A 119 -12.70 5.09 12.70
N LEU A 120 -13.22 6.30 12.84
CA LEU A 120 -12.71 7.39 13.68
C LEU A 120 -13.71 7.70 14.80
#